data_AF-A0A0C9XLS8-F1
#
_entry.id   AF-A0A0C9XLS8-F1
#
_cell.length_a   1.000
_cell.length_b   1.000
_cell.length_c   1.000
_cell.angle_alpha   90.00
_cell.angle_beta   90.00
_cell.angle_gamma   90.00
#
_symmetry.space_group_name_H-M   'P 1'
#
loop_
_entity.id
_entity.type
_entity.pdbx_description
1 polymer ?
#
loop_
_entity_poly.entity_id
_entity_poly.type
_entity_poly.pdbx_seq_one_letter_code
_entity_poly.pdbx_strand_id
1 'polypeptide(L)'
;MELFEDLNSDAAMSDIYVISFQGDTYPGSDEDDPVALVNAAVDQPAQDEPDSKFTKRARITTTSGYEINKPAWLSINKDEIVYTDGVVISVTRAANNYFCSGYMVINSKGEKGFVYQGYIAID
;
A
#
# COMPACT_ATOMS: atom_id res chain seq x y z
N MET A 1 -10.32 -16.33 14.50
CA MET A 1 -9.41 -15.19 14.45
C MET A 1 -10.18 -14.10 15.13
N GLU A 2 -9.86 -13.82 16.39
CA GLU A 2 -10.50 -12.76 17.17
C GLU A 2 -9.79 -11.46 16.79
N LEU A 3 -10.53 -10.53 16.19
CA LEU A 3 -9.97 -9.33 15.54
C LEU A 3 -9.91 -8.11 16.46
N PHE A 4 -10.55 -8.18 17.63
CA PHE A 4 -10.69 -7.03 18.53
C PHE A 4 -10.40 -7.44 19.99
N GLU A 5 -9.47 -6.74 20.61
CA GLU A 5 -9.11 -6.87 22.02
C GLU A 5 -9.94 -5.90 22.86
N ASP A 6 -10.45 -6.35 24.00
CA ASP A 6 -11.12 -5.48 24.96
C ASP A 6 -10.08 -4.78 25.84
N LEU A 7 -10.04 -3.45 25.81
CA LEU A 7 -9.12 -2.67 26.65
C LEU A 7 -9.39 -2.83 28.15
N ASN A 8 -10.59 -3.27 28.52
CA ASN A 8 -11.02 -3.40 29.92
C ASN A 8 -11.12 -4.86 30.40
N SER A 9 -10.84 -5.85 29.56
CA SER A 9 -10.83 -7.25 29.98
C SER A 9 -9.76 -8.07 29.28
N ASP A 10 -9.25 -9.07 29.99
CA ASP A 10 -8.25 -10.02 29.49
C ASP A 10 -8.88 -11.08 28.55
N ALA A 11 -10.15 -10.89 28.17
CA ALA A 11 -10.89 -11.76 27.28
C ALA A 11 -11.05 -11.07 25.92
N ALA A 12 -10.69 -11.78 24.85
CA ALA A 12 -10.92 -11.30 23.50
C ALA A 12 -12.42 -11.00 23.26
N MET A 13 -12.73 -9.93 22.54
CA MET A 13 -14.12 -9.61 22.23
C MET A 13 -14.69 -10.72 21.34
N SER A 14 -15.86 -11.24 21.71
CA SER A 14 -16.56 -12.23 20.89
C SER A 14 -16.96 -11.63 19.54
N ASP A 15 -16.69 -12.35 18.44
CA ASP A 15 -17.10 -11.98 17.07
C ASP A 15 -18.63 -11.83 16.89
N ILE A 16 -19.42 -12.11 17.93
CA ILE A 16 -20.89 -12.01 17.96
C ILE A 16 -21.36 -10.59 18.34
N TYR A 17 -20.49 -9.73 18.87
CA TYR A 17 -20.85 -8.35 19.23
C TYR A 17 -20.99 -7.49 17.97
N VAL A 18 -22.22 -7.34 17.48
CA VAL A 18 -22.57 -6.45 16.37
C VAL A 18 -22.87 -5.05 16.92
N ILE A 19 -22.06 -4.07 16.54
CA ILE A 19 -22.33 -2.66 16.83
C ILE A 19 -23.10 -2.05 15.66
N SER A 20 -24.35 -1.63 15.91
CA SER A 20 -25.20 -0.99 14.90
C SER A 20 -25.07 0.53 14.98
N PHE A 21 -24.64 1.16 13.89
CA PHE A 21 -24.53 2.62 13.76
C PHE A 21 -25.72 3.28 13.05
N GLN A 22 -26.70 2.49 12.61
CA GLN A 22 -27.84 2.97 11.81
C GLN A 22 -29.14 3.10 12.61
N GLY A 23 -29.11 2.91 13.94
CA GLY A 23 -30.27 3.10 14.82
C GLY A 23 -30.39 4.53 15.34
N ASP A 24 -31.54 4.88 15.91
CA ASP A 24 -31.75 6.20 16.56
C ASP A 24 -30.94 6.37 17.85
N THR A 25 -30.41 5.27 18.40
CA THR A 25 -29.49 5.24 19.53
C THR A 25 -28.34 4.31 19.17
N TYR A 26 -27.14 4.88 19.01
CA TYR A 26 -25.92 4.14 18.68
C TYR A 26 -24.74 4.62 19.55
N PRO A 27 -23.68 3.83 19.70
CA PRO A 27 -22.52 4.24 20.50
C PRO A 27 -21.89 5.52 19.92
N GLY A 28 -21.75 6.56 20.74
CA GLY A 28 -21.26 7.86 20.29
C GLY A 28 -22.34 8.80 19.72
N SER A 29 -23.62 8.46 19.84
CA SER A 29 -24.73 9.35 19.45
C SER A 29 -25.02 10.45 20.47
N ASP A 30 -24.51 10.34 21.69
CA ASP A 30 -24.57 11.36 22.72
C ASP A 30 -23.34 12.28 22.62
N GLU A 31 -23.56 13.60 22.65
CA GLU A 31 -22.48 14.60 22.64
C GLU A 31 -21.61 14.51 23.91
N ASP A 32 -22.18 14.05 25.02
CA ASP A 32 -21.47 13.87 26.29
C ASP A 32 -20.68 12.55 26.35
N ASP A 33 -20.89 11.62 25.41
CA ASP A 33 -20.21 10.31 25.35
C ASP A 33 -19.86 9.89 23.90
N PRO A 34 -18.88 10.56 23.25
CA PRO A 34 -18.51 10.29 21.88
C PRO A 34 -17.67 9.01 21.72
N VAL A 35 -17.82 8.32 20.58
CA VAL A 35 -16.97 7.18 20.19
C VAL A 35 -16.01 7.62 19.09
N ALA A 36 -14.72 7.30 19.25
CA ALA A 36 -13.68 7.55 18.25
C ALA A 36 -13.09 6.24 17.72
N LEU A 37 -12.95 6.13 16.40
CA LEU A 37 -12.21 5.05 15.76
C LEU A 37 -10.72 5.40 15.73
N VAL A 38 -9.95 4.78 16.60
CA VAL A 38 -8.49 4.96 16.63
C VAL A 38 -7.85 3.89 15.75
N ASN A 39 -7.27 4.31 14.63
CA ASN A 39 -6.34 3.45 13.91
C ASN A 39 -5.03 3.43 14.71
N ALA A 40 -4.87 2.46 15.61
CA ALA A 40 -3.58 2.21 16.21
C ALA A 40 -2.65 1.78 15.08
N ALA A 41 -1.81 2.71 14.62
CA ALA A 41 -0.61 2.33 13.92
C ALA A 41 0.15 1.46 14.91
N VAL A 42 0.07 0.14 14.74
CA VAL A 42 1.02 -0.79 15.34
C VAL A 42 2.38 -0.15 15.10
N ASP A 43 3.18 -0.01 16.16
CA ASP A 43 4.59 0.39 16.10
C ASP A 43 5.36 -0.60 15.24
N GLN A 44 5.08 -0.59 13.94
CA GLN A 44 5.93 -1.13 12.91
C GLN A 44 7.12 -0.17 12.86
N PRO A 45 8.35 -0.69 12.89
CA PRO A 45 9.54 0.13 12.82
C PRO A 45 9.40 1.04 11.61
N ALA A 46 9.26 2.35 11.86
CA ALA A 46 9.11 3.43 10.88
C ALA A 46 8.81 2.89 9.47
N GLN A 47 7.56 2.53 9.20
CA GLN A 47 7.16 2.58 7.80
C GLN A 47 7.29 4.05 7.43
N ASP A 48 8.37 4.36 6.70
CA ASP A 48 8.56 5.63 6.01
C ASP A 48 7.18 6.11 5.58
N GLU A 49 6.79 7.26 6.15
CA GLU A 49 5.67 8.11 5.76
C GLU A 49 5.03 7.60 4.46
N PRO A 50 3.80 7.04 4.48
CA PRO A 50 3.28 6.26 3.36
C PRO A 50 3.47 7.09 2.11
N ASP A 51 4.41 6.70 1.24
CA ASP A 51 4.98 7.55 0.20
C ASP A 51 3.83 8.19 -0.58
N SER A 52 3.42 9.38 -0.14
CA SER A 52 2.07 9.90 -0.38
C SER A 52 1.88 10.27 -1.84
N LYS A 53 2.99 10.29 -2.59
CA LYS A 53 3.08 10.51 -4.02
C LYS A 53 2.57 9.33 -4.85
N PHE A 54 2.65 8.08 -4.39
CA PHE A 54 2.27 6.90 -5.19
C PHE A 54 0.75 6.66 -5.16
N THR A 55 -0.02 7.58 -5.75
CA THR A 55 -1.49 7.57 -5.73
C THR A 55 -2.12 6.95 -6.97
N LYS A 56 -1.39 6.84 -8.08
CA LYS A 56 -1.91 6.31 -9.34
C LYS A 56 -1.74 4.81 -9.39
N ARG A 57 -2.86 4.08 -9.47
CA ARG A 57 -2.88 2.64 -9.68
C ARG A 57 -2.45 2.32 -11.12
N ALA A 58 -1.67 1.26 -11.26
CA ALA A 58 -1.27 0.74 -12.55
C ALA A 58 -1.16 -0.80 -12.50
N ARG A 59 -1.23 -1.43 -13.67
CA ARG A 59 -1.08 -2.86 -13.84
C ARG A 59 0.13 -3.20 -14.69
N ILE A 60 0.93 -4.13 -14.21
CA ILE A 60 2.06 -4.68 -14.97
C ILE A 60 1.56 -5.55 -16.11
N THR A 61 2.13 -5.38 -17.30
CA THR A 61 1.73 -6.11 -18.52
C THR A 61 2.64 -7.30 -18.83
N THR A 62 3.84 -7.35 -18.24
CA THR A 62 4.90 -8.34 -18.55
C THR A 62 5.69 -8.74 -17.30
N THR A 63 6.10 -10.00 -17.20
CA THR A 63 6.98 -10.50 -16.13
C THR A 63 8.46 -10.28 -16.47
N SER A 64 9.26 -9.72 -15.55
CA SER A 64 10.71 -9.55 -15.73
C SER A 64 11.44 -9.45 -14.38
N GLY A 65 12.53 -10.21 -14.22
CA GLY A 65 13.27 -10.31 -12.96
C GLY A 65 14.35 -9.25 -12.72
N TYR A 66 14.81 -8.54 -13.76
CA TYR A 66 15.83 -7.47 -13.74
C TYR A 66 17.04 -7.67 -12.83
N GLU A 67 17.54 -8.90 -12.65
CA GLU A 67 18.60 -9.19 -11.68
C GLU A 67 19.89 -8.37 -11.88
N ILE A 68 20.23 -8.05 -13.13
CA ILE A 68 21.43 -7.29 -13.50
C ILE A 68 21.31 -5.80 -13.11
N ASN A 69 20.10 -5.27 -12.91
CA ASN A 69 19.87 -3.84 -12.64
C ASN A 69 19.30 -3.57 -11.24
N LYS A 70 19.42 -4.55 -10.33
CA LYS A 70 19.17 -4.34 -8.91
C LYS A 70 20.24 -3.39 -8.32
N PRO A 71 19.89 -2.50 -7.39
CA PRO A 71 18.58 -2.36 -6.74
C PRO A 71 17.62 -1.38 -7.44
N ALA A 72 18.03 -0.71 -8.52
CA ALA A 72 17.26 0.39 -9.11
C ALA A 72 15.96 -0.07 -9.80
N TRP A 73 15.90 -1.30 -10.30
CA TRP A 73 14.77 -1.85 -11.05
C TRP A 73 13.96 -2.83 -10.20
N LEU A 74 12.63 -2.70 -10.23
CA LEU A 74 11.73 -3.62 -9.52
C LEU A 74 11.55 -4.90 -10.33
N SER A 75 11.66 -6.06 -9.68
CA SER A 75 11.22 -7.32 -10.30
C SER A 75 9.69 -7.31 -10.39
N ILE A 76 9.15 -7.51 -11.60
CA ILE A 76 7.73 -7.36 -11.88
C ILE A 76 7.10 -8.66 -12.34
N ASN A 77 5.85 -8.89 -11.96
CA ASN A 77 5.03 -10.00 -12.44
C ASN A 77 3.85 -9.50 -13.27
N LYS A 78 3.54 -10.17 -14.37
CA LYS A 78 2.35 -9.84 -15.16
C LYS A 78 1.09 -9.84 -14.28
N ASP A 79 0.23 -8.86 -14.50
CA ASP A 79 -1.02 -8.58 -13.79
C ASP A 79 -0.86 -8.09 -12.33
N GLU A 80 0.38 -7.94 -11.85
CA GLU A 80 0.68 -7.30 -10.57
C GLU A 80 0.19 -5.85 -10.55
N ILE A 81 -0.45 -5.47 -9.43
CA ILE A 81 -0.92 -4.11 -9.20
C ILE A 81 0.19 -3.35 -8.46
N VAL A 82 0.56 -2.20 -9.02
CA VAL A 82 1.56 -1.29 -8.46
C VAL A 82 1.00 0.13 -8.42
N TYR A 83 1.63 0.97 -7.63
CA TYR A 83 1.27 2.38 -7.52
C TYR A 83 2.43 3.27 -7.95
N THR A 84 2.13 4.35 -8.64
CA THR A 84 3.10 5.33 -9.16
C THR A 84 2.63 6.76 -8.88
N ASP A 85 3.55 7.73 -8.93
CA ASP A 85 3.22 9.17 -8.94
C ASP A 85 2.87 9.67 -10.35
N GLY A 86 3.07 8.81 -11.37
CA GLY A 86 2.81 9.11 -12.77
C GLY A 86 3.87 10.01 -13.42
N VAL A 87 4.97 10.29 -12.71
CA VAL A 87 6.09 11.06 -13.27
C VAL A 87 6.98 10.11 -14.06
N VAL A 88 7.16 10.42 -15.34
CA VAL A 88 8.12 9.70 -16.18
C VAL A 88 9.53 10.15 -15.82
N ILE A 89 10.38 9.20 -15.45
CA ILE A 89 11.80 9.40 -15.19
C ILE A 89 12.63 8.61 -16.20
N SER A 90 13.84 9.09 -16.47
CA SER A 90 14.82 8.38 -17.30
C SER A 90 15.92 7.81 -16.43
N VAL A 91 16.10 6.49 -16.47
CA VAL A 91 17.14 5.77 -15.73
C VAL A 91 18.12 5.14 -16.71
N THR A 92 19.41 5.30 -16.43
CA THR A 92 20.47 4.66 -17.21
C THR A 92 20.63 3.21 -16.76
N ARG A 93 20.59 2.28 -17.71
CA ARG A 93 20.78 0.85 -17.44
C ARG A 93 22.27 0.53 -17.30
N ALA A 94 22.67 -0.06 -16.17
CA ALA A 94 24.08 -0.35 -15.88
C ALA A 94 24.72 -1.31 -16.91
N ALA A 95 23.95 -2.22 -17.48
CA ALA A 95 24.46 -3.24 -18.39
C ALA A 95 25.00 -2.70 -19.73
N ASN A 96 24.44 -1.60 -20.24
CA ASN A 96 24.75 -1.13 -21.60
C ASN A 96 24.65 0.40 -21.78
N ASN A 97 24.57 1.18 -20.70
CA ASN A 97 24.41 2.64 -20.70
C ASN A 97 23.20 3.15 -21.53
N TYR A 98 22.22 2.28 -21.77
CA TYR A 98 21.02 2.67 -22.49
C TYR A 98 20.05 3.40 -21.56
N PHE A 99 19.47 4.50 -22.02
CA PHE A 99 18.47 5.25 -21.27
C PHE A 99 17.10 4.60 -21.42
N CYS A 100 16.48 4.25 -20.29
CA CYS A 100 15.13 3.73 -20.24
C CYS A 100 14.21 4.77 -19.60
N SER A 101 13.10 5.09 -20.27
CA SER A 101 12.04 5.93 -19.70
C SER A 101 10.98 5.07 -19.03
N GLY A 102 10.53 5.47 -17.86
CA GLY A 102 9.60 4.68 -17.07
C GLY A 102 9.17 5.39 -15.80
N TYR A 103 8.60 4.63 -14.90
CA TYR A 103 7.96 5.15 -13.70
C TYR A 103 8.66 4.63 -12.46
N MET A 104 8.62 5.47 -11.43
CA MET A 104 8.92 5.02 -10.08
C MET A 104 7.66 4.35 -9.51
N VAL A 105 7.75 3.11 -9.04
CA VAL A 105 6.58 2.38 -8.52
C VAL A 105 6.85 1.74 -7.17
N ILE A 106 5.77 1.48 -6.44
CA ILE A 106 5.73 0.68 -5.22
C ILE A 106 4.72 -0.46 -5.38
N ASN A 107 5.08 -1.68 -4.97
CA ASN A 107 4.16 -2.83 -4.98
C ASN A 107 3.48 -3.04 -3.62
N SER A 108 2.57 -4.02 -3.54
CA SER A 108 1.84 -4.37 -2.31
C SER A 108 2.73 -4.89 -1.17
N LYS A 109 3.98 -5.24 -1.44
CA LYS A 109 4.98 -5.63 -0.43
C LYS A 109 5.78 -4.43 0.10
N GLY A 110 5.52 -3.22 -0.41
CA GLY A 110 6.28 -2.02 -0.09
C GLY A 110 7.62 -1.90 -0.84
N GLU A 111 7.90 -2.78 -1.79
CA GLU A 111 9.13 -2.72 -2.58
C GLU A 111 9.03 -1.61 -3.62
N LYS A 112 10.01 -0.70 -3.61
CA LYS A 112 10.10 0.43 -4.54
C LYS A 112 11.14 0.13 -5.63
N GLY A 113 10.82 0.43 -6.88
CA GLY A 113 11.79 0.23 -7.97
C GLY A 113 11.28 0.65 -9.34
N PHE A 114 12.20 0.93 -10.25
CA PHE A 114 11.89 1.50 -11.56
C PHE A 114 11.22 0.45 -12.44
N VAL A 115 10.18 0.86 -13.16
CA VAL A 115 9.50 0.04 -14.17
C VAL A 115 9.47 0.78 -15.50
N TYR A 116 10.00 0.14 -16.54
CA TYR A 116 9.96 0.67 -17.90
C TYR A 116 8.54 0.88 -18.39
N GLN A 117 8.26 2.03 -19.02
CA GLN A 117 6.90 2.44 -19.42
C GLN A 117 6.19 1.43 -20.34
N GLY A 118 6.95 0.64 -21.12
CA GLY A 118 6.37 -0.38 -22.00
C GLY A 118 5.84 -1.63 -21.29
N TYR A 119 6.09 -1.77 -19.97
CA TYR A 119 5.66 -2.92 -19.17
C TYR A 119 4.60 -2.59 -18.14
N ILE A 120 4.04 -1.39 -18.18
CA ILE A 120 3.08 -0.88 -17.21
C ILE A 120 1.97 -0.12 -17.94
N ALA A 121 0.72 -0.44 -17.59
CA ALA A 121 -0.47 0.26 -18.03
C ALA A 121 -1.04 1.03 -16.83
N ILE A 122 -1.10 2.35 -16.93
CA ILE A 122 -1.72 3.21 -15.92
C ILE A 122 -3.23 3.22 -16.19
N ASP A 123 -4.03 3.13 -15.13
CA ASP A 123 -5.50 3.18 -15.21
C ASP A 123 -6.03 4.60 -15.51
#